data_AF-A0A7T1T2I2-F1
#
_entry.id   AF-A0A7T1T2I2-F1
#
_cell.length_a   1.000
_cell.length_b   1.000
_cell.length_c   1.000
_cell.angle_alpha   90.00
_cell.angle_beta   90.00
_cell.angle_gamma   90.00
#
_symmetry.space_group_name_H-M   'P 1'
#
loop_
_entity.id
_entity.type
_entity.pdbx_description
1 polymer ?
#
loop_
_entity_poly.entity_id
_entity_poly.type
_entity_poly.pdbx_seq_one_letter_code
_entity_poly.pdbx_strand_id
1 'polypeptide(L)'
;MAYIDHHDVFFGSAEDGSPFVVVNADLPAAHRILTQSGFTAHEQHGHIWYRLPPGTSHQDADQATALAFMQLLATTTNIADLTSTADEEAVADVHFDLTGPHVTATTHWAAIRHVLALHGFRPTPAGHVLPPETTEAEAIAAVVRAEAHLYTTGARIHINLGIPAPENTPRAHSRPPRTISSPAQVQVQRHR
;
A
#
# COMPACT_ATOMS: atom_id res chain seq x y z
N MET A 1 1.27 -5.15 14.11
CA MET A 1 1.60 -3.92 13.37
C MET A 1 2.17 -4.40 12.06
N ALA A 2 1.60 -3.90 10.97
CA ALA A 2 1.91 -4.32 9.62
C ALA A 2 2.81 -3.28 8.95
N TYR A 3 3.55 -3.69 7.91
CA TYR A 3 4.52 -2.85 7.19
C TYR A 3 3.94 -1.51 6.71
N ILE A 4 2.62 -1.46 6.52
CA ILE A 4 1.88 -0.27 6.07
C ILE A 4 1.69 0.79 7.17
N ASP A 5 1.97 0.50 8.45
CA ASP A 5 1.57 1.35 9.60
C ASP A 5 2.60 2.44 9.97
N HIS A 6 3.80 2.43 9.41
CA HIS A 6 4.94 3.23 9.91
C HIS A 6 5.03 4.66 9.34
N HIS A 7 4.32 4.93 8.25
CA HIS A 7 4.34 6.23 7.56
C HIS A 7 2.98 6.93 7.66
N ASP A 8 2.96 8.26 7.64
CA ASP A 8 1.71 9.04 7.68
C ASP A 8 0.81 8.65 6.50
N VAL A 9 1.43 8.43 5.35
CA VAL A 9 0.82 7.91 4.13
C VAL A 9 1.70 6.82 3.53
N PHE A 10 1.08 5.74 3.10
CA PHE A 10 1.74 4.61 2.45
C PHE A 10 1.06 4.32 1.10
N PHE A 11 1.82 4.35 0.02
CA PHE A 11 1.40 3.88 -1.30
C PHE A 11 1.98 2.49 -1.55
N GLY A 12 1.20 1.59 -2.13
CA GLY A 12 1.66 0.26 -2.51
C GLY A 12 0.82 -0.33 -3.63
N SER A 13 1.27 -1.47 -4.17
CA SER A 13 0.51 -2.26 -5.15
C SER A 13 -0.04 -3.53 -4.52
N ALA A 14 -1.30 -3.86 -4.84
CA ALA A 14 -1.88 -5.15 -4.51
C ALA A 14 -1.31 -6.25 -5.44
N GLU A 15 -1.68 -7.51 -5.19
CA GLU A 15 -1.22 -8.67 -5.99
C GLU A 15 -1.54 -8.56 -7.50
N ASP A 16 -2.62 -7.87 -7.86
CA ASP A 16 -3.03 -7.60 -9.24
C ASP A 16 -2.30 -6.40 -9.87
N GLY A 17 -1.37 -5.79 -9.14
CA GLY A 17 -0.64 -4.58 -9.54
C GLY A 17 -1.40 -3.28 -9.29
N SER A 18 -2.67 -3.33 -8.87
CA SER A 18 -3.46 -2.12 -8.65
C SER A 18 -2.92 -1.29 -7.49
N PRO A 19 -2.77 0.03 -7.64
CA PRO A 19 -2.27 0.87 -6.57
C PRO A 19 -3.33 1.04 -5.47
N PHE A 20 -2.86 1.09 -4.24
CA PHE A 20 -3.64 1.47 -3.08
C PHE A 20 -2.87 2.50 -2.24
N VAL A 21 -3.61 3.26 -1.44
CA VAL A 21 -3.05 4.21 -0.47
C VAL A 21 -3.64 3.94 0.90
N VAL A 22 -2.82 3.92 1.93
CA VAL A 22 -3.23 3.89 3.34
C VAL A 22 -2.82 5.20 4.00
N VAL A 23 -3.73 5.80 4.76
CA VAL A 23 -3.47 7.02 5.54
C VAL A 23 -3.53 6.65 7.02
N ASN A 24 -2.39 6.70 7.71
CA ASN A 24 -2.28 6.30 9.12
C ASN A 24 -2.30 7.49 10.09
N ALA A 25 -1.96 8.69 9.61
CA ALA A 25 -2.02 9.92 10.38
C ALA A 25 -3.35 10.65 10.19
N ASP A 26 -3.73 11.49 11.17
CA ASP A 26 -4.88 12.40 11.01
C ASP A 26 -4.49 13.54 10.06
N LEU A 27 -4.76 13.35 8.78
CA LEU A 27 -4.51 14.30 7.69
C LEU A 27 -5.84 14.75 7.10
N PRO A 28 -6.45 15.86 7.58
CA PRO A 28 -7.79 16.28 7.17
C PRO A 28 -7.96 16.48 5.67
N ALA A 29 -6.90 16.87 4.96
CA ALA A 29 -6.93 17.08 3.52
C ALA A 29 -6.76 15.78 2.71
N ALA A 30 -6.23 14.70 3.29
CA ALA A 30 -5.85 13.49 2.56
C ALA A 30 -7.06 12.83 1.89
N HIS A 31 -8.19 12.73 2.59
CA HIS A 31 -9.42 12.18 2.03
C HIS A 31 -9.86 12.93 0.76
N ARG A 32 -9.87 14.27 0.81
CA ARG A 32 -10.25 15.10 -0.33
C ARG A 32 -9.25 14.95 -1.48
N ILE A 33 -7.94 14.95 -1.19
CA ILE A 33 -6.90 14.79 -2.20
C ILE A 33 -7.08 13.46 -2.93
N LEU A 34 -7.15 12.36 -2.18
CA LEU A 34 -7.24 11.01 -2.74
C LEU A 34 -8.53 10.81 -3.55
N THR A 35 -9.67 11.29 -3.06
CA THR A 35 -10.93 11.21 -3.81
C THR A 35 -10.95 12.08 -5.06
N GLN A 36 -10.33 13.26 -5.03
CA GLN A 36 -10.19 14.12 -6.23
C GLN A 36 -9.24 13.52 -7.27
N SER A 37 -8.26 12.72 -6.84
CA SER A 37 -7.39 11.93 -7.71
C SER A 37 -8.05 10.64 -8.23
N GLY A 38 -9.31 10.36 -7.87
CA GLY A 38 -10.08 9.22 -8.38
C GLY A 38 -10.09 7.98 -7.49
N PHE A 39 -9.47 8.03 -6.31
CA PHE A 39 -9.51 6.91 -5.37
C PHE A 39 -10.82 6.87 -4.59
N THR A 40 -11.27 5.66 -4.25
CA THR A 40 -12.41 5.42 -3.37
C THR A 40 -11.95 4.87 -2.03
N ALA A 41 -12.52 5.38 -0.94
CA ALA A 41 -12.19 4.97 0.41
C ALA A 41 -12.94 3.68 0.81
N HIS A 42 -12.22 2.77 1.44
CA HIS A 42 -12.71 1.49 1.95
C HIS A 42 -12.06 1.18 3.30
N GLU A 43 -12.85 0.73 4.28
CA GLU A 43 -12.29 0.28 5.55
C GLU A 43 -11.87 -1.19 5.45
N GLN A 44 -10.62 -1.49 5.77
CA GLN A 44 -10.09 -2.85 5.78
C GLN A 44 -9.05 -3.00 6.90
N HIS A 45 -9.22 -4.04 7.72
CA HIS A 45 -8.37 -4.34 8.88
C HIS A 45 -8.18 -3.17 9.88
N GLY A 46 -9.17 -2.27 10.00
CA GLY A 46 -9.10 -1.11 10.90
C GLY A 46 -8.40 0.13 10.31
N HIS A 47 -8.01 0.08 9.04
CA HIS A 47 -7.44 1.22 8.31
C HIS A 47 -8.39 1.70 7.22
N ILE A 48 -8.28 2.98 6.85
CA ILE A 48 -8.92 3.51 5.65
C ILE A 48 -7.94 3.33 4.48
N TRP A 49 -8.34 2.48 3.54
CA TRP A 49 -7.66 2.21 2.30
C TRP A 49 -8.30 3.00 1.18
N TYR A 50 -7.50 3.52 0.28
CA TYR A 50 -7.93 4.22 -0.92
C TYR A 50 -7.50 3.39 -2.11
N ARG A 51 -8.43 3.02 -2.99
CA ARG A 51 -8.15 2.24 -4.20
C ARG A 51 -8.82 2.86 -5.41
N LEU A 52 -8.22 2.68 -6.57
CA LEU A 52 -8.84 3.06 -7.83
C LEU A 52 -9.96 2.06 -8.20
N PRO A 53 -10.95 2.48 -9.01
CA PRO A 53 -11.98 1.59 -9.50
C PRO A 53 -11.39 0.36 -10.23
N PRO A 54 -12.05 -0.82 -10.12
CA PRO A 54 -11.66 -1.97 -10.92
C PRO A 54 -11.73 -1.64 -12.41
N GLY A 55 -10.72 -2.08 -13.17
CA GLY A 55 -10.64 -1.83 -14.62
C GLY A 55 -10.06 -0.46 -15.01
N THR A 56 -9.58 0.34 -14.05
CA THR A 56 -8.72 1.49 -14.37
C THR A 56 -7.48 1.03 -15.14
N SER A 57 -7.17 1.71 -16.25
CA SER A 57 -6.00 1.39 -17.06
C SER A 57 -4.70 1.66 -16.28
N HIS A 58 -3.61 0.99 -16.64
CA HIS A 58 -2.31 1.22 -15.99
C HIS A 58 -1.89 2.69 -16.06
N GLN A 59 -2.03 3.30 -17.25
CA GLN A 59 -1.69 4.71 -17.48
C GLN A 59 -2.52 5.66 -16.61
N ASP A 60 -3.83 5.41 -16.49
CA ASP A 60 -4.70 6.23 -15.63
C ASP A 60 -4.35 6.03 -14.14
N ALA A 61 -3.96 4.81 -13.76
CA ALA A 61 -3.55 4.49 -12.41
C ALA A 61 -2.25 5.18 -12.02
N ASP A 62 -1.26 5.19 -12.91
CA ASP A 62 0.00 5.93 -12.73
C ASP A 62 -0.28 7.42 -12.59
N GLN A 63 -1.10 7.99 -13.47
CA GLN A 63 -1.44 9.40 -13.43
C GLN A 63 -2.17 9.79 -12.14
N ALA A 64 -3.16 9.00 -11.72
CA ALA A 64 -3.90 9.23 -10.50
C ALA A 64 -2.98 9.16 -9.26
N THR A 65 -2.10 8.17 -9.22
CA THR A 65 -1.12 7.96 -8.14
C THR A 65 -0.14 9.12 -8.06
N ALA A 66 0.44 9.53 -9.20
CA ALA A 66 1.36 10.67 -9.27
C ALA A 66 0.69 11.98 -8.81
N LEU A 67 -0.55 12.24 -9.23
CA LEU A 67 -1.31 13.42 -8.79
C LEU A 67 -1.58 13.41 -7.28
N ALA A 68 -2.02 12.27 -6.74
CA ALA A 68 -2.25 12.10 -5.31
C ALA A 68 -0.98 12.31 -4.50
N PHE A 69 0.13 11.67 -4.90
CA PHE A 69 1.43 11.79 -4.25
C PHE A 69 1.91 13.24 -4.20
N MET A 70 1.90 13.93 -5.34
CA MET A 70 2.34 15.33 -5.43
C MET A 70 1.50 16.28 -4.57
N GLN A 71 0.19 16.06 -4.47
CA GLN A 71 -0.68 16.87 -3.60
C GLN A 71 -0.48 16.53 -2.12
N LEU A 72 -0.26 15.26 -1.78
CA LEU A 72 -0.03 14.83 -0.40
C LEU A 72 1.31 15.32 0.16
N LEU A 73 2.32 15.51 -0.68
CA LEU A 73 3.59 16.14 -0.30
C LEU A 73 3.42 17.58 0.24
N ALA A 74 2.34 18.28 -0.14
CA ALA A 74 2.03 19.59 0.44
C ALA A 74 1.48 19.50 1.88
N THR A 75 1.13 18.30 2.34
CA THR A 75 0.57 18.02 3.68
C THR A 75 1.52 17.28 4.60
N THR A 76 2.33 16.34 4.09
CA THR A 76 3.32 15.61 4.87
C THR A 76 4.50 15.19 4.00
N THR A 77 5.67 15.11 4.60
CA THR A 77 6.88 14.54 3.98
C THR A 77 7.14 13.10 4.42
N ASN A 78 6.36 12.57 5.37
CA ASN A 78 6.47 11.19 5.85
C ASN A 78 5.60 10.26 5.00
N ILE A 79 5.97 10.11 3.73
CA ILE A 79 5.30 9.26 2.76
C ILE A 79 6.25 8.13 2.36
N ALA A 80 5.76 6.90 2.41
CA ALA A 80 6.39 5.77 1.71
C ALA A 80 5.60 5.45 0.44
N ASP A 81 6.32 5.20 -0.65
CA ASP A 81 5.74 4.75 -1.90
C ASP A 81 6.49 3.50 -2.36
N LEU A 82 5.78 2.37 -2.31
CA LEU A 82 6.20 1.05 -2.74
C LEU A 82 5.28 0.56 -3.88
N THR A 83 4.69 1.48 -4.66
CA THR A 83 3.92 1.10 -5.85
C THR A 83 4.84 0.51 -6.91
N SER A 84 4.41 -0.59 -7.52
CA SER A 84 5.16 -1.25 -8.58
C SER A 84 5.35 -0.29 -9.75
N THR A 85 6.57 0.17 -10.00
CA THR A 85 6.92 0.94 -11.20
C THR A 85 7.09 -0.05 -12.37
N ALA A 86 6.01 -0.34 -13.09
CA ALA A 86 6.11 -1.13 -14.31
C ALA A 86 6.60 -0.25 -15.46
N ASP A 87 7.90 -0.30 -15.74
CA ASP A 87 8.45 0.27 -16.97
C ASP A 87 8.38 -0.79 -18.09
N GLU A 88 7.87 -0.45 -19.28
CA GLU A 88 7.66 -1.40 -20.39
C GLU A 88 8.98 -1.96 -20.96
N GLU A 89 10.10 -1.25 -20.73
CA GLU A 89 11.43 -1.60 -21.25
C GLU A 89 12.45 -1.90 -20.13
N ALA A 90 11.96 -2.39 -18.99
CA ALA A 90 12.81 -2.70 -17.84
C ALA A 90 13.92 -3.69 -18.21
N VAL A 91 15.15 -3.34 -17.83
CA VAL A 91 16.35 -4.12 -18.17
C VAL A 91 16.51 -5.34 -17.26
N ALA A 92 15.84 -5.34 -16.10
CA ALA A 92 15.89 -6.43 -15.14
C ALA A 92 14.74 -6.41 -14.13
N ASP A 93 14.37 -7.58 -13.61
CA ASP A 93 13.32 -7.73 -12.60
C ASP A 93 13.89 -8.02 -11.19
N VAL A 94 13.22 -7.45 -10.19
CA VAL A 94 13.47 -7.67 -8.77
C VAL A 94 12.14 -7.88 -8.05
N HIS A 95 12.04 -8.94 -7.24
CA HIS A 95 10.86 -9.18 -6.41
C HIS A 95 11.24 -9.08 -4.93
N PHE A 96 10.66 -8.13 -4.22
CA PHE A 96 10.68 -8.07 -2.77
C PHE A 96 9.45 -8.78 -2.21
N ASP A 97 9.64 -9.57 -1.17
CA ASP A 97 8.56 -10.22 -0.42
C ASP A 97 8.66 -9.80 1.05
N LEU A 98 7.64 -9.09 1.51
CA LEU A 98 7.50 -8.55 2.87
C LEU A 98 6.42 -9.33 3.66
N THR A 99 5.91 -10.45 3.13
CA THR A 99 4.83 -11.23 3.77
C THR A 99 5.33 -12.17 4.86
N GLY A 100 6.60 -12.55 4.79
CA GLY A 100 7.24 -13.47 5.72
C GLY A 100 7.80 -12.81 6.99
N PRO A 101 8.40 -13.61 7.89
CA PRO A 101 9.07 -13.11 9.11
C PRO A 101 10.31 -12.27 8.81
N HIS A 102 10.83 -12.36 7.57
CA HIS A 102 11.97 -11.61 7.09
C HIS A 102 11.68 -11.11 5.69
N VAL A 103 12.17 -9.91 5.37
CA VAL A 103 12.08 -9.38 4.01
C VAL A 103 13.06 -10.13 3.12
N THR A 104 12.55 -10.67 2.02
CA THR A 104 13.37 -11.35 1.00
C THR A 104 13.35 -10.59 -0.31
N ALA A 105 14.40 -10.79 -1.11
CA ALA A 105 14.53 -10.23 -2.44
C ALA A 105 15.07 -11.27 -3.42
N THR A 106 14.40 -11.47 -4.55
CA THR A 106 14.84 -12.38 -5.62
C THR A 106 15.13 -11.62 -6.90
N THR A 107 16.16 -12.08 -7.62
CA THR A 107 16.53 -11.57 -8.94
C THR A 107 17.43 -12.58 -9.66
N HIS A 108 17.38 -12.57 -10.99
CA HIS A 108 18.29 -13.34 -11.84
C HIS A 108 19.53 -12.54 -12.28
N TRP A 109 19.56 -11.23 -12.02
CA TRP A 109 20.56 -10.31 -12.58
C TRP A 109 21.68 -9.98 -11.60
N ALA A 110 22.94 -10.17 -12.04
CA ALA A 110 24.11 -10.00 -11.18
C ALA A 110 24.29 -8.56 -10.67
N ALA A 111 24.01 -7.55 -11.51
CA ALA A 111 24.12 -6.14 -11.14
C ALA A 111 23.17 -5.76 -9.98
N ILE A 112 21.95 -6.31 -9.97
CA ILE A 112 20.98 -6.08 -8.90
C ILE A 112 21.43 -6.72 -7.59
N ARG A 113 22.06 -7.91 -7.63
CA ARG A 113 22.59 -8.53 -6.40
C ARG A 113 23.55 -7.60 -5.67
N HIS A 114 24.34 -6.82 -6.42
CA HIS A 114 25.23 -5.82 -5.83
C HIS A 114 24.45 -4.68 -5.15
N VAL A 115 23.42 -4.15 -5.82
CA VAL A 115 22.54 -3.12 -5.23
C VAL A 115 21.87 -3.62 -3.95
N LEU A 116 21.33 -4.84 -3.96
CA LEU A 116 20.73 -5.47 -2.78
C LEU A 116 21.75 -5.59 -1.63
N ALA A 117 22.98 -6.03 -1.92
CA ALA A 117 24.03 -6.14 -0.92
C ALA A 117 24.40 -4.78 -0.29
N LEU A 118 24.43 -3.70 -1.08
CA LEU A 118 24.69 -2.34 -0.59
C LEU A 118 23.64 -1.87 0.42
N HIS A 119 22.41 -2.37 0.30
CA HIS A 119 21.29 -2.04 1.20
C HIS A 119 21.07 -3.07 2.31
N GLY A 120 22.04 -3.95 2.54
CA GLY A 120 22.08 -4.86 3.69
C GLY A 120 21.48 -6.24 3.45
N PHE A 121 21.00 -6.54 2.24
CA PHE A 121 20.50 -7.87 1.90
C PHE A 121 21.66 -8.86 1.77
N ARG A 122 21.60 -9.96 2.52
CA ARG A 122 22.60 -11.04 2.47
C ARG A 122 22.16 -12.11 1.48
N PRO A 123 23.06 -12.64 0.64
CA PRO A 123 22.73 -13.71 -0.30
C PRO A 123 22.40 -15.01 0.44
N THR A 124 21.46 -15.76 -0.12
CA THR A 124 21.02 -17.09 0.34
C THR A 124 20.80 -17.99 -0.88
N PRO A 125 20.65 -19.32 -0.71
CA PRO A 125 20.29 -20.21 -1.82
C PRO A 125 18.97 -19.84 -2.53
N ALA A 126 18.04 -19.19 -1.82
CA ALA A 126 16.72 -18.82 -2.35
C ALA A 126 16.66 -17.39 -2.92
N GLY A 127 17.72 -16.58 -2.79
CA GLY A 127 17.72 -15.17 -3.17
C GLY A 127 18.56 -14.34 -2.22
N HIS A 128 17.99 -13.27 -1.68
CA HIS A 128 18.64 -12.43 -0.66
C HIS A 128 17.65 -12.14 0.46
N VAL A 129 18.16 -11.90 1.66
CA VAL A 129 17.34 -11.66 2.86
C VAL A 129 17.94 -10.56 3.70
N LEU A 130 17.10 -9.71 4.29
CA LEU A 130 17.57 -8.82 5.35
C LEU A 130 17.91 -9.65 6.61
N PRO A 131 18.88 -9.21 7.42
CA PRO A 131 19.22 -9.91 8.65
C PRO A 131 17.99 -10.10 9.56
N PRO A 132 17.87 -11.24 10.25
CA PRO A 132 16.73 -11.51 11.13
C PRO A 132 16.63 -10.53 12.32
N GLU A 133 17.74 -9.90 12.69
CA GLU A 133 17.82 -8.85 13.70
C GLU A 133 17.30 -7.48 13.25
N THR A 134 17.01 -7.30 11.95
CA THR A 134 16.51 -6.03 11.41
C THR A 134 15.08 -5.77 11.88
N THR A 135 14.84 -4.60 12.47
CA THR A 135 13.50 -4.20 12.87
C THR A 135 12.62 -3.93 11.65
N GLU A 136 11.30 -3.95 11.81
CA GLU A 136 10.35 -3.71 10.72
C GLU A 136 10.57 -2.33 10.07
N ALA A 137 10.75 -1.28 10.87
CA ALA A 137 11.03 0.07 10.38
C ALA A 137 12.37 0.17 9.62
N GLU A 138 13.42 -0.50 10.10
CA GLU A 138 14.70 -0.57 9.39
C GLU A 138 14.57 -1.36 8.08
N ALA A 139 13.75 -2.41 8.06
CA ALA A 139 13.50 -3.22 6.89
C ALA A 139 12.76 -2.41 5.81
N ILE A 140 11.74 -1.65 6.18
CA ILE A 140 11.05 -0.71 5.26
C ILE A 140 12.04 0.31 4.73
N ALA A 141 12.81 0.95 5.60
CA ALA A 141 13.78 1.95 5.18
C ALA A 141 14.85 1.35 4.25
N ALA A 142 15.25 0.09 4.44
CA ALA A 142 16.15 -0.61 3.55
C ALA A 142 15.51 -0.91 2.19
N VAL A 143 14.26 -1.37 2.17
CA VAL A 143 13.50 -1.63 0.93
C VAL A 143 13.31 -0.34 0.13
N VAL A 144 12.83 0.74 0.75
CA VAL A 144 12.64 2.04 0.09
C VAL A 144 13.94 2.57 -0.51
N ARG A 145 15.06 2.46 0.22
CA ARG A 145 16.38 2.86 -0.31
C ARG A 145 16.86 1.95 -1.44
N ALA A 146 16.62 0.65 -1.33
CA ALA A 146 16.96 -0.31 -2.37
C ALA A 146 16.15 -0.05 -3.63
N GLU A 147 14.85 0.16 -3.51
CA GLU A 147 13.94 0.48 -4.59
C GLU A 147 14.36 1.78 -5.31
N ALA A 148 14.58 2.86 -4.56
CA ALA A 148 15.03 4.12 -5.15
C ALA A 148 16.34 3.96 -5.94
N HIS A 149 17.28 3.14 -5.46
CA HIS A 149 18.51 2.84 -6.20
C HIS A 149 18.23 1.98 -7.43
N LEU A 150 17.43 0.92 -7.30
CA LEU A 150 17.06 0.03 -8.40
C LEU A 150 16.31 0.76 -9.53
N TYR A 151 15.47 1.74 -9.18
CA TYR A 151 14.80 2.60 -10.14
C TYR A 151 15.80 3.32 -11.05
N THR A 152 16.89 3.86 -10.49
CA THR A 152 17.96 4.50 -11.29
C THR A 152 18.72 3.54 -12.20
N THR A 153 18.59 2.23 -12.00
CA THR A 153 19.20 1.20 -12.85
C THR A 153 18.27 0.71 -13.98
N GLY A 154 17.04 1.22 -14.05
CA GLY A 154 16.02 0.77 -15.00
C GLY A 154 15.47 -0.63 -14.67
N ALA A 155 15.54 -1.04 -13.39
CA ALA A 155 14.97 -2.30 -12.95
C ALA A 155 13.46 -2.15 -12.72
N ARG A 156 12.70 -3.18 -13.12
CA ARG A 156 11.31 -3.35 -12.70
C ARG A 156 11.30 -3.96 -11.30
N ILE A 157 10.49 -3.38 -10.44
CA ILE A 157 10.46 -3.70 -9.02
C ILE A 157 9.05 -4.15 -8.67
N HIS A 158 8.96 -5.37 -8.15
CA HIS A 158 7.72 -5.95 -7.65
C HIS A 158 7.83 -6.07 -6.13
N ILE A 159 6.88 -5.50 -5.40
CA ILE A 159 6.86 -5.56 -3.94
C ILE A 159 5.59 -6.29 -3.52
N ASN A 160 5.75 -7.49 -2.98
CA ASN A 160 4.66 -8.26 -2.42
C ASN A 160 4.47 -7.91 -0.94
N LEU A 161 3.34 -7.27 -0.65
CA LEU A 161 2.91 -6.92 0.70
C LEU A 161 1.89 -7.90 1.29
N GLY A 162 1.49 -8.94 0.54
CA GLY A 162 0.51 -9.94 0.97
C GLY A 162 -0.90 -9.37 1.07
N ILE A 163 -1.17 -8.30 0.33
CA ILE A 163 -2.45 -7.62 0.31
C ILE A 163 -3.24 -8.14 -0.89
N PRO A 164 -4.30 -8.94 -0.66
CA PRO A 164 -5.05 -9.51 -1.75
C PRO A 164 -5.74 -8.42 -2.57
N ALA A 165 -5.91 -8.71 -3.86
CA ALA A 165 -6.79 -7.96 -4.73
C ALA A 165 -8.24 -7.97 -4.19
N PRO A 166 -9.05 -6.92 -4.41
CA PRO A 166 -10.38 -6.78 -3.81
C PRO A 166 -11.31 -7.97 -4.11
N GLU A 167 -11.17 -8.56 -5.29
CA GLU A 167 -11.93 -9.72 -5.75
C GLU A 167 -11.64 -11.03 -4.99
N ASN A 168 -10.48 -11.10 -4.33
CA ASN A 168 -10.06 -12.23 -3.51
C ASN A 168 -10.30 -12.02 -2.00
N THR A 169 -10.75 -10.83 -1.57
CA THR A 169 -11.17 -10.60 -0.20
C THR A 169 -12.55 -11.24 0.04
N PRO A 170 -12.72 -12.16 1.00
CA PRO A 170 -14.04 -12.65 1.37
C PRO A 170 -14.91 -11.45 1.74
N ARG A 171 -16.04 -11.26 1.05
CA ARG A 171 -17.00 -10.21 1.40
C ARG A 171 -17.33 -10.37 2.88
N ALA A 172 -16.95 -9.38 3.69
CA ALA A 172 -17.40 -9.30 5.06
C ALA A 172 -18.93 -9.42 5.03
N HIS A 173 -19.47 -10.41 5.74
CA HIS A 173 -20.91 -10.63 5.81
C HIS A 173 -21.56 -9.32 6.24
N SER A 174 -22.38 -8.73 5.35
CA SER A 174 -23.17 -7.55 5.62
C SER A 174 -23.98 -7.79 6.88
N ARG A 175 -23.53 -7.18 7.98
CA ARG A 175 -24.28 -7.15 9.23
C ARG A 175 -25.63 -6.48 8.90
N PRO A 176 -26.77 -7.15 9.15
CA PRO A 176 -28.06 -6.56 8.82
C PRO A 176 -28.22 -5.22 9.54
N PRO A 177 -28.78 -4.21 8.87
CA PRO A 177 -28.96 -2.89 9.45
C PRO A 177 -29.79 -3.02 10.73
N ARG A 178 -29.25 -2.51 11.84
CA ARG A 178 -30.02 -2.33 13.07
C ARG A 178 -31.19 -1.41 12.76
N THR A 179 -32.39 -1.97 12.75
CA THR A 179 -33.63 -1.20 12.70
C THR A 179 -33.63 -0.23 13.89
N ILE A 180 -33.51 1.06 13.59
CA ILE A 180 -33.71 2.11 14.58
C ILE A 180 -35.20 2.10 14.89
N SER A 181 -35.59 1.58 16.05
CA SER A 181 -36.96 1.71 16.54
C SER A 181 -37.25 3.20 16.76
N SER A 182 -38.14 3.77 15.93
CA SER A 182 -38.66 5.12 16.13
C SER A 182 -39.26 5.26 17.54
N PRO A 183 -39.02 6.37 18.25
CA PRO A 183 -39.61 6.60 19.57
C PRO A 183 -41.13 6.71 19.45
N ALA A 184 -41.85 5.86 20.18
CA ALA A 184 -43.30 5.91 20.29
C ALA A 184 -43.74 7.27 20.85
N GLN A 185 -44.60 7.96 20.10
CA GLN A 185 -45.25 9.20 20.51
C GLN A 185 -46.08 8.95 21.78
N VAL A 186 -45.80 9.73 22.83
CA VAL A 186 -46.58 9.78 24.06
C VAL A 186 -47.96 10.37 23.73
N GLN A 187 -49.00 9.54 23.67
CA GLN A 187 -50.38 10.02 23.70
C GLN A 187 -50.81 10.23 25.15
N VAL A 188 -50.90 11.50 25.53
CA VAL A 188 -51.49 11.97 26.79
C VAL A 188 -53.01 11.78 26.70
N GLN A 189 -53.55 10.79 27.41
CA GLN A 189 -54.99 10.69 27.63
C GLN A 189 -55.39 11.57 28.81
N ARG A 190 -56.12 12.65 28.52
CA ARG A 190 -57.00 13.34 29.47
C ARG A 190 -58.22 12.46 29.74
N HIS A 191 -58.56 12.25 31.01
CA HIS A 191 -59.91 11.87 31.42
C HIS A 191 -60.39 12.78 32.54
N ARG A 192 -61.71 12.96 32.52
CA ARG A 192 -62.60 13.90 33.22
C ARG A 192 -62.51 13.85 34.74
#